data_AF-A0A381ZYF1-F1
#
_entry.id   AF-A0A381ZYF1-F1
#
_cell.length_a   1.000
_cell.length_b   1.000
_cell.length_c   1.000
_cell.angle_alpha   90.00
_cell.angle_beta   90.00
_cell.angle_gamma   90.00
#
_symmetry.space_group_name_H-M   'P 1'
#
loop_
_entity.id
_entity.type
_entity.pdbx_description
1 polymer ?
#
loop_
_entity_poly.entity_id
_entity_poly.type
_entity_poly.pdbx_seq_one_letter_code
_entity_poly.pdbx_strand_id
1 'polypeptide(L)'
;VKKIIPELDKKGLRRFAWVFATIVAVLFGTLLPVLFGRGWPVTPWVVAGVVALWGLVSPGSIRPFYRLWMRLGFVMNAITSPVILGIVFYTVVFPYGLIVRLLSKDPMRYKWDPNVDSYRRISPAVDVSHMERPF
;
A
#
# COMPACT_ATOMS: atom_id res chain seq x y z
N VAL A 1 -3.22 17.00 -1.70
CA VAL A 1 -3.73 16.91 -0.30
C VAL A 1 -2.55 16.88 0.65
N LYS A 2 -2.35 17.92 1.46
CA LYS A 2 -1.27 17.98 2.46
C LYS A 2 -1.59 16.92 3.52
N LYS A 3 -0.86 15.79 3.58
CA LYS A 3 -1.09 14.75 4.60
C LYS A 3 -0.72 15.33 5.97
N ILE A 4 -1.72 15.78 6.73
CA ILE A 4 -1.55 16.35 8.06
C ILE A 4 -1.25 15.19 9.00
N ILE A 5 -0.08 15.19 9.64
CA ILE A 5 0.26 14.21 10.67
C ILE A 5 -0.65 14.51 11.87
N PRO A 6 -1.50 13.56 12.32
CA PRO A 6 -2.37 13.80 13.45
C PRO A 6 -1.53 14.04 14.72
N GLU A 7 -1.81 15.15 15.39
CA GLU A 7 -1.23 15.48 16.70
C GLU A 7 -1.75 14.45 17.72
N LEU A 8 -0.85 13.59 18.22
CA LEU A 8 -1.20 12.58 19.22
C LEU A 8 -1.25 13.20 20.62
N ASP A 9 -2.30 12.87 21.38
CA ASP A 9 -2.39 13.17 22.80
C ASP A 9 -1.30 12.43 23.61
N LYS A 10 -1.02 12.86 24.84
CA LYS A 10 0.04 12.31 25.73
C LYS A 10 -0.06 10.78 25.87
N LYS A 11 -1.29 10.24 25.95
CA LYS A 11 -1.53 8.79 26.02
C LYS A 11 -1.17 8.08 24.71
N GLY A 12 -1.43 8.72 23.57
CA GLY A 12 -1.09 8.22 22.24
C GLY A 12 0.42 8.17 22.00
N LEU A 13 1.15 9.21 22.44
CA LEU A 13 2.61 9.24 22.36
C LEU A 13 3.27 8.12 23.18
N ARG A 14 2.74 7.84 24.38
CA ARG A 14 3.21 6.72 25.21
C ARG A 14 2.98 5.38 24.52
N ARG A 15 1.82 5.17 23.90
CA ARG A 15 1.52 3.92 23.20
C ARG A 15 2.42 3.72 21.97
N PHE A 16 2.71 4.79 21.23
CA PHE A 16 3.69 4.78 20.16
C PHE A 16 5.08 4.38 20.68
N ALA A 17 5.55 4.98 21.77
CA ALA A 17 6.84 4.66 22.37
C ALA A 17 6.93 3.18 22.78
N TRP A 18 5.88 2.61 23.39
CA TRP A 18 5.82 1.19 23.74
C TRP A 18 5.89 0.28 22.50
N VAL A 19 5.05 0.53 21.50
CA VAL A 19 5.04 -0.28 20.27
C VAL A 19 6.39 -0.21 19.55
N PHE A 20 6.96 0.99 19.44
CA PHE A 20 8.26 1.19 18.82
C PHE A 20 9.38 0.49 19.59
N ALA A 21 9.41 0.62 20.93
CA ALA A 21 10.38 -0.06 21.78
C ALA A 21 10.27 -1.58 21.68
N THR A 22 9.04 -2.14 21.65
CA THR A 22 8.82 -3.58 21.47
C THR A 22 9.31 -4.05 20.11
N ILE A 23 8.99 -3.33 19.02
CA ILE A 23 9.45 -3.68 17.67
C ILE A 23 10.98 -3.67 17.62
N VAL A 24 11.63 -2.63 18.14
CA VAL A 24 13.09 -2.53 18.18
C VAL A 24 13.70 -3.65 19.02
N ALA A 25 13.14 -3.93 20.19
CA ALA A 25 13.63 -5.00 21.08
C ALA A 25 13.52 -6.38 20.41
N VAL A 26 12.42 -6.67 19.72
CA VAL A 26 12.25 -7.96 19.03
C VAL A 26 13.18 -8.06 17.81
N LEU A 27 13.19 -7.06 16.92
CA LEU A 27 14.02 -7.08 15.71
C LEU A 27 15.52 -7.14 16.02
N PHE A 28 16.00 -6.28 16.91
CA PHE A 28 17.43 -6.19 17.21
C PHE A 28 17.88 -7.13 18.33
N GLY A 29 17.02 -7.43 19.31
CA GLY A 29 17.35 -8.29 20.44
C GLY A 29 17.19 -9.79 20.17
N THR A 30 16.28 -10.17 19.26
CA THR A 30 16.01 -11.60 18.97
C THR A 30 16.21 -11.96 17.50
N LEU A 31 15.60 -11.23 16.56
CA LEU A 31 15.56 -11.66 15.16
C LEU A 31 16.95 -11.57 14.49
N LEU A 32 17.65 -10.44 14.63
CA LEU A 32 18.99 -10.25 14.07
C LEU A 32 20.06 -11.20 14.63
N PRO A 33 20.22 -11.40 15.95
CA PRO A 33 21.22 -12.34 16.46
C PRO A 33 20.95 -13.80 16.05
N VAL A 34 19.68 -14.20 15.93
CA VAL A 34 19.31 -15.53 15.42
C VAL A 34 19.64 -15.68 13.93
N LEU A 35 19.42 -14.64 13.11
CA LEU A 35 19.72 -14.65 11.67
C LEU A 35 21.22 -14.57 11.35
N PHE A 36 22.01 -13.85 12.14
CA PHE A 36 23.44 -13.65 11.89
C PHE A 36 24.36 -14.62 12.66
N GLY A 37 23.80 -15.54 13.46
CA GLY A 37 24.56 -16.58 14.16
C GLY A 37 25.61 -16.06 15.14
N ARG A 38 25.53 -14.79 15.56
CA ARG A 38 26.45 -14.16 16.52
C ARG A 38 25.84 -14.28 17.92
N GLY A 39 26.62 -14.74 18.90
CA GLY A 39 26.18 -14.93 20.29
C GLY A 39 25.47 -13.71 20.87
N TRP A 40 24.55 -13.93 21.83
CA TRP A 40 23.59 -12.94 22.34
C TRP A 40 24.22 -11.56 22.58
N PRO A 41 24.07 -10.61 21.66
CA PRO A 41 24.63 -9.29 21.85
C PRO A 41 23.78 -8.59 22.92
N VAL A 42 24.43 -8.09 23.96
CA VAL A 42 23.80 -7.31 25.04
C VAL A 42 23.47 -5.88 24.59
N THR A 43 24.10 -5.42 23.51
CA THR A 43 23.99 -4.08 22.92
C THR A 43 22.56 -3.67 22.54
N PRO A 44 21.74 -4.52 21.88
CA PRO A 44 20.35 -4.22 21.55
C PRO A 44 19.46 -4.02 22.77
N TRP A 45 19.70 -4.77 23.85
CA TRP A 45 18.94 -4.67 25.09
C TRP A 45 19.23 -3.35 25.81
N VAL A 46 20.48 -2.89 25.80
CA VAL A 46 20.87 -1.56 26.32
C VAL A 46 20.25 -0.45 25.49
N VAL A 47 20.27 -0.54 24.15
CA VAL A 47 19.65 0.47 23.27
C VAL A 47 18.13 0.48 23.43
N ALA A 48 17.47 -0.68 23.51
CA ALA A 48 16.04 -0.76 23.77
C ALA A 48 15.67 -0.21 25.16
N GLY A 49 16.48 -0.50 26.18
CA GLY A 49 16.32 0.04 27.54
C GLY A 49 16.48 1.56 27.58
N VAL A 50 17.48 2.11 26.90
CA VAL A 50 17.70 3.57 26.80
C VAL A 50 16.55 4.24 26.06
N VAL A 51 16.07 3.67 24.95
CA VAL A 51 14.92 4.21 24.20
C VAL A 51 13.62 4.13 25.01
N ALA A 52 13.40 3.03 25.74
CA ALA A 52 12.24 2.87 26.61
C ALA A 52 12.27 3.83 27.82
N LEU A 53 13.43 4.00 28.46
CA LEU A 53 13.63 4.99 29.53
C LEU A 53 13.44 6.41 29.02
N TRP A 54 13.98 6.74 27.85
CA TRP A 54 13.81 8.07 27.25
C TRP A 54 12.34 8.36 26.94
N GLY A 55 11.58 7.35 26.50
CA GLY A 55 10.14 7.49 26.30
C GLY A 55 9.31 7.62 27.57
N LEU A 56 9.84 7.16 28.70
CA LEU A 56 9.20 7.30 30.02
C LEU A 56 9.46 8.68 30.63
N VAL A 57 10.67 9.22 30.48
CA VAL A 57 11.13 10.46 31.15
C VAL A 57 10.59 11.74 30.49
N SER A 58 10.46 11.80 29.16
CA SER A 58 9.94 13.01 28.50
C SER A 58 9.11 12.71 27.23
N PRO A 59 7.77 12.61 27.36
CA PRO A 59 6.90 12.54 26.18
C PRO A 59 6.93 13.83 25.34
N GLY A 60 7.44 14.95 25.87
CA GLY A 60 7.59 16.20 25.11
C GLY A 60 8.60 16.08 23.97
N SER A 61 9.77 15.47 24.23
CA SER A 61 10.83 15.29 23.22
C SER A 61 10.53 14.20 22.18
N ILE A 62 9.58 13.29 22.43
CA ILE A 62 9.16 12.29 21.45
C ILE A 62 8.36 12.92 20.30
N ARG A 63 7.72 14.08 20.51
CA ARG A 63 6.89 14.73 19.48
C ARG A 63 7.62 14.97 18.15
N PRO A 64 8.82 15.59 18.11
CA PRO A 64 9.56 15.77 16.86
C PRO A 64 10.00 14.43 16.25
N PHE A 65 10.38 13.45 17.06
CA PHE A 65 10.76 12.12 16.59
C PHE A 65 9.58 11.37 15.95
N TYR A 66 8.42 11.35 16.61
CA TYR A 66 7.18 10.81 16.07
C TYR A 66 6.82 11.48 14.74
N ARG A 67 6.93 12.81 14.66
CA ARG A 67 6.63 13.55 13.44
C ARG A 67 7.58 13.18 12.30
N LEU A 68 8.88 12.99 12.58
CA LEU A 68 9.85 12.54 11.59
C LEU A 68 9.56 11.10 11.13
N TRP A 69 9.29 10.20 12.08
CA TRP A 69 8.94 8.81 11.80
C TRP A 69 7.68 8.68 10.94
N MET A 70 6.65 9.47 11.25
CA MET A 70 5.43 9.51 10.45
C MET A 70 5.66 10.06 9.04
N ARG A 71 6.56 11.03 8.86
CA ARG A 71 6.96 11.49 7.51
C ARG A 71 7.61 10.36 6.72
N LEU A 72 8.51 9.60 7.32
CA LEU A 72 9.09 8.42 6.69
C LEU A 72 8.01 7.40 6.32
N GLY A 73 7.06 7.13 7.23
CA GLY A 73 5.92 6.26 6.94
C GLY A 73 5.09 6.73 5.75
N PHE A 74 4.91 8.04 5.57
CA PHE A 74 4.21 8.58 4.40
C PHE A 74 4.99 8.43 3.11
N VAL A 75 6.31 8.61 3.13
CA VAL A 75 7.17 8.37 1.96
C VAL A 75 7.15 6.90 1.58
N MET A 76 7.25 6.00 2.57
CA MET A 76 7.13 4.57 2.36
C MET A 76 5.78 4.21 1.72
N ASN A 77 4.67 4.74 2.26
CA ASN A 77 3.35 4.50 1.68
C ASN A 77 3.22 5.04 0.25
N ALA A 78 3.85 6.17 -0.07
CA ALA A 78 3.88 6.73 -1.42
C ALA A 78 4.61 5.83 -2.43
N ILE A 79 5.53 4.98 -1.96
CA ILE A 79 6.22 3.97 -2.79
C ILE A 79 5.44 2.65 -2.79
N THR A 80 5.00 2.19 -1.62
CA THR A 80 4.30 0.91 -1.46
C THR A 80 2.98 0.88 -2.22
N SER A 81 2.20 1.97 -2.23
CA SER A 81 0.89 1.96 -2.89
C SER A 81 1.00 1.78 -4.41
N PRO A 82 1.86 2.54 -5.14
CA PRO A 82 2.13 2.28 -6.54
C PRO A 82 2.77 0.93 -6.81
N VAL A 83 3.65 0.44 -5.94
CA VAL A 83 4.29 -0.88 -6.10
C VAL A 83 3.25 -2.00 -6.03
N ILE A 84 2.37 -1.98 -5.03
CA ILE A 84 1.29 -2.98 -4.90
C ILE A 84 0.38 -2.91 -6.14
N LEU A 85 -0.02 -1.71 -6.55
CA LEU A 85 -0.84 -1.53 -7.74
C LEU A 85 -0.14 -2.05 -9.00
N GLY A 86 1.17 -1.80 -9.14
CA GLY A 86 1.99 -2.30 -10.22
C GLY A 86 2.03 -3.83 -10.23
N ILE A 87 2.26 -4.47 -9.08
CA ILE A 87 2.24 -5.94 -8.97
C ILE A 87 0.89 -6.48 -9.41
N VAL A 88 -0.22 -5.95 -8.87
CA VAL A 88 -1.57 -6.40 -9.26
C VAL A 88 -1.82 -6.22 -10.76
N PHE A 89 -1.40 -5.08 -11.32
CA PHE A 89 -1.53 -4.82 -12.74
C PHE A 89 -0.75 -5.84 -13.58
N TYR A 90 0.53 -6.08 -13.28
CA TYR A 90 1.37 -6.98 -14.07
C TYR A 90 1.07 -8.47 -13.84
N THR A 91 0.51 -8.85 -12.69
CA THR A 91 0.19 -10.25 -12.37
C THR A 91 -1.24 -10.64 -12.75
N VAL A 92 -2.19 -9.70 -12.76
CA VAL A 92 -3.60 -10.02 -13.02
C VAL A 92 -4.08 -9.35 -14.29
N VAL A 93 -4.03 -8.01 -14.35
CA VAL A 93 -4.66 -7.24 -15.43
C VAL A 93 -3.95 -7.45 -16.77
N PHE A 94 -2.61 -7.34 -16.75
CA PHE A 94 -1.76 -7.48 -17.91
C PHE A 94 -1.85 -8.87 -18.56
N PRO A 95 -1.66 -10.00 -17.83
CA PRO A 95 -1.77 -11.31 -18.44
C PRO A 95 -3.19 -11.62 -18.87
N TYR A 96 -4.21 -11.14 -18.17
CA TYR A 96 -5.59 -11.27 -18.62
C TYR A 96 -5.81 -10.64 -20.00
N GLY A 97 -5.37 -9.39 -20.19
CA GLY A 97 -5.45 -8.72 -21.49
C GLY A 97 -4.63 -9.44 -22.58
N LEU A 98 -3.44 -9.95 -22.22
CA LEU A 98 -2.60 -10.71 -23.15
C LEU A 98 -3.26 -12.03 -23.58
N ILE A 99 -3.87 -12.75 -22.64
CA ILE A 99 -4.62 -13.99 -22.90
C ILE A 99 -5.80 -13.70 -23.84
N VAL A 100 -6.62 -12.70 -23.56
CA VAL A 100 -7.76 -12.33 -24.42
C VAL A 100 -7.29 -11.98 -25.85
N ARG A 101 -6.17 -11.26 -25.97
CA ARG A 101 -5.56 -10.92 -27.26
C ARG A 101 -5.05 -12.16 -28.00
N LEU A 102 -4.39 -13.10 -27.31
CA LEU A 102 -3.90 -14.35 -27.89
C LEU A 102 -5.03 -15.27 -28.35
N LEU A 103 -6.13 -15.36 -27.58
CA LEU A 103 -7.31 -16.13 -27.97
C LEU A 103 -8.10 -15.50 -29.12
N SER A 104 -7.64 -14.37 -29.69
CA SER A 104 -8.32 -13.63 -30.77
C SER A 104 -9.80 -13.32 -30.46
N LYS A 105 -10.18 -13.33 -29.18
CA LYS A 105 -11.46 -12.83 -28.72
C LYS A 105 -11.34 -11.32 -28.74
N ASP A 106 -11.75 -10.73 -29.85
CA ASP A 106 -11.87 -9.30 -29.99
C ASP A 106 -13.30 -8.89 -29.57
N PRO A 107 -13.53 -8.51 -28.29
CA PRO A 107 -14.85 -8.10 -27.84
C PRO A 107 -15.36 -6.87 -28.57
N MET A 108 -14.47 -6.07 -29.17
CA MET A 108 -14.82 -4.83 -29.87
C MET A 108 -14.72 -4.95 -31.41
N ARG A 109 -14.26 -6.08 -31.96
CA ARG A 109 -14.03 -6.31 -33.41
C ARG A 109 -13.34 -5.11 -34.07
N TYR A 110 -12.19 -4.72 -33.53
CA TYR A 110 -11.39 -3.57 -33.95
C TYR A 110 -10.50 -3.85 -35.17
N LYS A 111 -10.61 -5.03 -35.80
CA LYS A 111 -9.91 -5.32 -37.04
C LYS A 111 -10.40 -4.37 -38.12
N TRP A 112 -9.48 -3.55 -38.62
CA TRP A 112 -9.72 -2.67 -39.75
C TRP A 112 -9.93 -3.52 -41.01
N ASP A 113 -11.13 -3.48 -41.54
CA ASP A 113 -11.55 -4.05 -42.80
C ASP A 113 -11.64 -2.91 -43.84
N PRO A 114 -10.76 -2.88 -44.85
CA PRO A 114 -10.80 -1.87 -45.91
C PRO A 114 -12.01 -2.02 -46.84
N ASN A 115 -12.76 -3.12 -46.78
CA ASN A 115 -13.82 -3.46 -47.72
C ASN A 115 -15.22 -3.11 -47.20
N VAL A 116 -15.32 -2.40 -46.08
CA VAL A 116 -16.60 -1.93 -45.50
C VAL A 116 -16.73 -0.42 -45.64
N ASP A 117 -17.86 0.01 -46.19
CA ASP A 117 -18.19 1.43 -46.35
C ASP A 117 -18.35 2.18 -45.01
N SER A 118 -18.69 1.46 -43.93
CA SER A 118 -18.80 2.05 -42.60
C SER A 118 -18.69 1.02 -41.48
N TYR A 119 -18.00 1.37 -40.40
CA TYR A 119 -17.97 0.60 -39.15
C TYR A 119 -19.20 0.85 -38.26
N ARG A 120 -20.11 1.74 -38.67
CA ARG A 120 -21.30 2.08 -37.88
C ARG A 120 -22.22 0.86 -37.81
N ARG A 121 -22.45 0.35 -36.60
CA ARG A 121 -23.52 -0.62 -36.37
C ARG A 121 -24.84 0.10 -36.18
N ILE A 122 -25.82 -0.25 -37.00
CA ILE A 122 -27.18 0.24 -36.86
C ILE A 122 -27.74 -0.40 -35.59
N SER A 123 -28.25 0.42 -34.67
CA SER A 123 -28.95 -0.10 -33.49
C SER A 123 -30.18 -0.87 -33.97
N PRO A 124 -30.44 -2.09 -33.47
CA PRO A 124 -31.69 -2.77 -33.78
C PRO A 124 -32.86 -1.88 -33.38
N ALA A 125 -33.93 -1.91 -34.17
CA ALA A 125 -35.16 -1.20 -33.84
C ALA A 125 -35.69 -1.80 -32.53
N VAL A 126 -35.68 -0.99 -31.48
CA VAL A 126 -36.22 -1.36 -30.17
C VAL A 126 -37.74 -1.27 -30.29
N ASP A 127 -38.43 -2.34 -29.91
CA ASP A 127 -39.89 -2.38 -29.87
C ASP A 127 -40.41 -1.29 -28.92
N VAL A 128 -41.49 -0.60 -29.30
CA VAL A 128 -42.11 0.47 -28.51
C VAL A 128 -42.54 -0.05 -27.13
N SER A 129 -42.93 -1.32 -27.04
CA SER A 129 -43.27 -1.99 -25.77
C SER A 129 -42.10 -2.02 -24.77
N HIS A 130 -40.86 -1.95 -25.23
CA HIS A 130 -39.68 -1.88 -24.34
C HIS A 130 -39.60 -0.54 -23.58
N MET A 131 -40.27 0.51 -24.08
CA MET A 131 -40.35 1.81 -23.38
C MET A 131 -41.44 1.83 -22.30
N GLU A 132 -42.32 0.83 -22.24
CA GLU A 132 -43.39 0.76 -21.23
C GLU A 132 -42.87 0.35 -19.84
N ARG A 133 -41.67 -0.25 -19.77
CA ARG A 133 -41.01 -0.64 -18.51
C ARG A 133 -39.56 -0.15 -18.50
N PRO A 134 -39.33 1.14 -18.22
CA PRO A 134 -38.01 1.76 -18.32
C PRO A 134 -37.02 1.40 -17.19
N PHE A 135 -37.42 0.57 -16.22
CA PHE A 135 -36.61 0.11 -15.09
C PHE A 135 -36.84 -1.37 -14.81
#